data_AF-A0A0H2V6N3-F1
#
_entry.id   AF-A0A0H2V6N3-F1
#
_cell.length_a   1.000
_cell.length_b   1.000
_cell.length_c   1.000
_cell.angle_alpha   90.00
_cell.angle_beta   90.00
_cell.angle_gamma   90.00
#
_symmetry.space_group_name_H-M   'P 1'
#
loop_
_entity.id
_entity.type
_entity.pdbx_description
1 polymer ?
#
loop_
_entity_poly.entity_id
_entity_poly.type
_entity_poly.pdbx_seq_one_letter_code
_entity_poly.pdbx_strand_id
1 'polypeptide(L)'
;MWVNAVHAEIALSGCGIYYSTPHSKELTVANLQLAVKGEYFDAMIRGEKTEEYRLCNDYWKKRLVNRKHDRLIITKGYPKRDDSSRRVDVPYDGYEVKTITHPHFGDKPVKVYAIKVNIGTE
;
A
#
# COMPACT_ATOMS: atom_id res chain seq x y z
N MET A 1 -9.76 30.76 33.13
CA MET A 1 -8.47 31.37 33.53
C MET A 1 -8.01 30.63 34.76
N TRP A 2 -6.94 29.83 34.66
CA TRP A 2 -5.99 29.47 35.73
C TRP A 2 -4.99 28.51 35.07
N VAL A 3 -3.97 29.09 34.44
CA VAL A 3 -2.70 28.37 34.20
C VAL A 3 -1.70 29.03 35.14
N ASN A 4 -1.35 28.30 36.20
CA ASN A 4 -0.24 28.69 37.05
C ASN A 4 1.04 28.24 36.36
N ALA A 5 1.87 29.24 36.08
CA ALA A 5 3.22 29.08 35.57
C ALA A 5 4.08 28.28 36.55
N VAL A 6 4.98 27.45 36.03
CA VAL A 6 6.24 27.19 36.72
C VAL A 6 7.37 27.23 35.72
N HIS A 7 8.31 28.08 36.09
CA HIS A 7 9.54 28.46 35.44
C HIS A 7 10.32 27.29 34.83
N ALA A 8 10.87 27.58 33.65
CA ALA A 8 12.01 26.90 33.10
C ALA A 8 13.24 27.17 33.99
N GLU A 9 13.91 26.10 34.44
CA GLU A 9 15.33 26.14 34.76
C GLU A 9 16.08 25.38 33.67
N ILE A 10 16.94 26.13 32.98
CA ILE A 10 17.86 25.65 31.96
C ILE A 10 19.12 25.16 32.69
N ALA A 11 19.34 23.85 32.71
CA ALA A 11 20.66 23.27 32.97
C ALA A 11 21.24 22.79 31.63
N LEU A 12 22.18 23.57 31.11
CA LEU A 12 22.99 23.24 29.94
C LEU A 12 24.05 22.20 30.32
N SER A 13 23.87 20.96 29.87
CA SER A 13 25.00 20.06 29.59
C SER A 13 24.58 18.90 28.69
N GLY A 14 25.22 18.79 27.52
CA GLY A 14 25.29 17.56 26.74
C GLY A 14 24.15 17.26 25.76
N CYS A 15 24.41 17.53 24.48
CA CYS A 15 23.92 16.78 23.32
C CYS A 15 22.39 16.54 23.17
N GLY A 16 21.74 17.46 22.46
CA GLY A 16 20.66 17.16 21.50
C GLY A 16 19.42 16.45 22.05
N ILE A 17 18.48 17.21 22.62
CA ILE A 17 17.09 16.79 22.74
C ILE A 17 16.43 16.75 21.36
N TYR A 18 16.47 15.60 20.68
CA TYR A 18 15.57 15.36 19.55
C TYR A 18 14.21 14.95 20.11
N TYR A 19 13.20 15.79 19.85
CA TYR A 19 11.80 15.54 20.22
C TYR A 19 11.41 14.10 19.88
N SER A 20 11.07 13.33 20.91
CA SER A 20 10.44 12.02 20.76
C SER A 20 9.03 12.22 20.22
N THR A 21 8.87 12.23 18.90
CA THR A 21 7.56 12.17 18.26
C THR A 21 6.95 10.80 18.59
N PRO A 22 5.78 10.72 19.25
CA PRO A 22 5.11 9.45 19.44
C PRO A 22 4.36 9.12 18.14
N HIS A 23 5.05 8.61 17.12
CA HIS A 23 4.36 7.95 16.01
C HIS A 23 4.13 6.50 16.39
N SER A 24 3.00 6.32 17.05
CA SER A 24 2.21 5.11 17.19
C SER A 24 2.56 3.92 16.28
N LYS A 25 2.79 2.78 16.95
CA LYS A 25 2.58 1.41 16.46
C LYS A 25 3.55 0.89 15.41
N GLU A 26 4.67 0.38 15.91
CA GLU A 26 5.35 -0.76 15.30
C GLU A 26 4.49 -2.03 15.50
N LEU A 27 3.43 -2.17 14.70
CA LEU A 27 2.78 -3.46 14.45
C LEU A 27 3.36 -3.94 13.13
N THR A 28 3.89 -5.16 13.09
CA THR A 28 4.45 -5.77 11.88
C THR A 28 3.45 -5.65 10.72
N VAL A 29 3.66 -4.66 9.86
CA VAL A 29 2.71 -4.26 8.81
C VAL A 29 2.63 -5.39 7.80
N ALA A 30 1.46 -6.02 7.68
CA ALA A 30 1.29 -7.06 6.69
C ALA A 30 1.14 -6.40 5.32
N ASN A 31 2.10 -6.65 4.44
CA ASN A 31 2.14 -6.03 3.11
C ASN A 31 1.61 -7.01 2.06
N LEU A 32 0.67 -6.55 1.25
CA LEU A 32 0.31 -7.25 0.02
C LEU A 32 1.19 -6.73 -1.12
N GLN A 33 2.16 -7.54 -1.58
CA GLN A 33 2.99 -7.19 -2.72
C GLN A 33 2.47 -7.79 -4.04
N LEU A 34 2.28 -6.95 -5.06
CA LEU A 34 1.84 -7.30 -6.41
C LEU A 34 2.83 -6.82 -7.46
N ALA A 35 3.40 -7.74 -8.22
CA ALA A 35 4.15 -7.40 -9.43
C ALA A 35 3.17 -7.31 -10.62
N VAL A 36 3.21 -6.19 -11.33
CA VAL A 36 2.33 -5.91 -12.48
C VAL A 36 3.15 -5.67 -13.75
N LYS A 37 2.52 -5.83 -14.92
CA LYS A 37 3.11 -5.43 -16.19
C LYS A 37 3.34 -3.92 -16.22
N GLY A 38 4.37 -3.48 -16.95
CA GLY A 38 4.75 -2.08 -17.03
C GLY A 38 3.62 -1.15 -17.48
N GLU A 39 2.89 -1.56 -18.52
CA GLU A 39 1.75 -0.81 -19.06
C GLU A 39 0.67 -0.52 -18.00
N TYR A 40 0.36 -1.50 -17.13
CA TYR A 40 -0.64 -1.34 -16.09
C TYR A 40 -0.10 -0.54 -14.91
N PHE A 41 1.17 -0.69 -14.57
CA PHE A 41 1.83 0.15 -13.57
C PHE A 41 1.75 1.62 -13.97
N ASP A 42 2.13 1.93 -15.20
CA ASP A 42 2.16 3.29 -15.72
C ASP A 42 0.73 3.86 -15.85
N ALA A 43 -0.28 3.03 -16.12
CA ALA A 43 -1.69 3.42 -16.06
C ALA A 43 -2.19 3.70 -14.64
N MET A 44 -1.72 2.94 -13.63
CA MET A 44 -2.04 3.20 -12.22
C MET A 44 -1.42 4.52 -11.74
N ILE A 45 -0.14 4.76 -12.06
CA ILE A 45 0.55 6.02 -11.73
C ILE A 45 -0.18 7.23 -12.31
N ARG A 46 -0.71 7.12 -13.53
CA ARG A 46 -1.50 8.17 -14.19
C ARG A 46 -2.93 8.30 -13.66
N GLY A 47 -3.37 7.44 -12.73
CA GLY A 47 -4.73 7.41 -12.20
C GLY A 47 -5.79 6.82 -13.14
N GLU A 48 -5.40 6.35 -14.33
CA GLU A 48 -6.32 5.77 -15.31
C GLU A 48 -6.78 4.36 -14.91
N LYS A 49 -5.98 3.65 -14.10
CA LYS A 49 -6.27 2.30 -13.62
C LYS A 49 -6.27 2.28 -12.10
N THR A 50 -7.44 2.07 -11.51
CA THR A 50 -7.66 2.06 -10.05
C THR A 50 -7.85 0.66 -9.47
N GLU A 51 -7.81 -0.38 -10.30
CA GLU A 51 -8.04 -1.77 -9.88
C GLU A 51 -7.02 -2.72 -10.51
N GLU A 52 -6.48 -3.62 -9.70
CA GLU A 52 -5.66 -4.75 -10.15
C GLU A 52 -6.46 -6.05 -10.07
N TYR A 53 -6.58 -6.75 -11.20
CA TYR A 53 -7.38 -7.97 -11.28
C TYR A 53 -6.52 -9.22 -11.11
N ARG A 54 -6.92 -10.09 -10.18
CA ARG A 54 -6.30 -11.40 -9.97
C ARG A 54 -7.36 -12.50 -10.00
N LEU A 55 -7.08 -13.61 -10.68
CA LEU A 55 -8.02 -14.73 -10.78
C LEU A 55 -8.47 -15.20 -9.40
N CYS A 56 -9.76 -15.50 -9.24
CA CYS A 56 -10.30 -16.15 -8.05
C CYS A 56 -9.90 -17.64 -8.03
N ASN A 57 -8.65 -17.90 -7.69
CA ASN A 57 -8.10 -19.24 -7.47
C ASN A 57 -7.56 -19.40 -6.05
N ASP A 58 -7.18 -20.62 -5.68
CA ASP A 58 -6.70 -20.93 -4.32
C ASP A 58 -5.41 -20.20 -3.96
N TYR A 59 -4.57 -19.89 -4.95
CA TYR A 59 -3.35 -19.12 -4.75
C TYR A 59 -3.66 -17.71 -4.23
N TRP A 60 -4.54 -16.97 -4.91
CA TRP A 60 -4.94 -15.63 -4.48
C TRP A 60 -5.85 -15.65 -3.26
N LYS A 61 -6.71 -16.66 -3.13
CA LYS A 61 -7.54 -16.86 -1.95
C LYS A 61 -6.71 -16.90 -0.66
N LYS A 62 -5.61 -17.65 -0.63
CA LYS A 62 -4.71 -17.75 0.54
C LYS A 62 -4.03 -16.43 0.91
N ARG A 63 -3.85 -15.52 -0.06
CA ARG A 63 -3.17 -14.23 0.12
C ARG A 63 -4.14 -13.10 0.50
N LEU A 64 -5.41 -13.20 0.11
CA LEU A 64 -6.42 -12.15 0.27
C LEU A 64 -7.48 -12.49 1.33
N VAL A 65 -8.05 -13.70 1.29
CA VAL A 65 -9.18 -14.07 2.14
C VAL A 65 -8.71 -14.35 3.57
N ASN A 66 -9.41 -13.78 4.56
CA ASN A 66 -9.07 -13.87 5.98
C ASN A 66 -7.65 -13.38 6.32
N ARG A 67 -7.11 -12.47 5.49
CA ARG A 67 -5.85 -11.79 5.73
C ARG A 67 -6.11 -10.31 5.94
N LYS A 68 -5.42 -9.73 6.92
CA LYS A 68 -5.37 -8.28 7.10
C LYS A 68 -4.06 -7.79 6.49
N HIS A 69 -4.15 -6.77 5.66
CA HIS A 69 -3.01 -6.05 5.11
C HIS A 69 -3.25 -4.58 5.38
N ASP A 70 -2.21 -3.85 5.77
CA ASP A 70 -2.31 -2.40 5.96
C ASP A 70 -1.78 -1.65 4.74
N ARG A 71 -0.85 -2.28 3.99
CA ARG A 71 -0.19 -1.67 2.82
C ARG A 71 -0.28 -2.56 1.59
N LEU A 72 -0.41 -1.91 0.44
CA LEU A 72 -0.35 -2.49 -0.89
C LEU A 72 0.92 -1.99 -1.58
N ILE A 73 1.84 -2.91 -1.84
CA ILE A 73 3.09 -2.62 -2.55
C ILE A 73 2.95 -3.10 -4.00
N ILE A 74 2.95 -2.19 -4.94
CA ILE A 74 2.85 -2.50 -6.37
C ILE A 74 4.24 -2.30 -7.00
N THR A 75 4.72 -3.28 -7.77
CA THR A 75 6.00 -3.20 -8.45
C THR A 75 5.86 -3.29 -9.96
N LYS A 76 6.58 -2.43 -10.69
CA LYS A 76 6.71 -2.49 -12.16
C LYS A 76 7.58 -3.70 -12.51
N GLY A 77 7.00 -4.87 -12.71
CA GLY A 77 7.73 -6.14 -12.86
C GLY A 77 8.51 -6.52 -11.60
N TYR A 78 9.74 -7.03 -11.79
CA TYR A 78 10.66 -7.42 -10.72
C TYR A 78 11.85 -6.44 -10.66
N PRO A 79 11.70 -5.27 -10.01
CA PRO A 79 12.79 -4.31 -9.90
C PRO A 79 13.92 -4.86 -9.03
N LYS A 80 15.15 -4.39 -9.29
CA LYS A 80 16.29 -4.63 -8.38
C LYS A 80 15.97 -4.02 -7.01
N ARG A 81 16.67 -4.49 -5.96
CA ARG A 81 16.37 -4.13 -4.56
C ARG A 81 16.35 -2.60 -4.35
N ASP A 82 17.28 -1.91 -4.98
CA ASP A 82 17.57 -0.47 -4.95
C ASP A 82 16.72 0.38 -5.90
N ASP A 83 15.95 -0.22 -6.79
CA ASP A 83 15.11 0.52 -7.74
C ASP A 83 13.74 0.84 -7.11
N SER A 84 13.71 1.92 -6.33
CA SER A 84 12.50 2.46 -5.69
C SER A 84 11.55 3.12 -6.68
N SER A 85 12.04 3.63 -7.82
CA SER A 85 11.24 4.31 -8.85
C SER A 85 10.15 3.40 -9.46
N ARG A 86 10.37 2.09 -9.37
CA ARG A 86 9.49 1.03 -9.87
C ARG A 86 8.61 0.41 -8.78
N ARG A 87 8.45 1.10 -7.66
CA ARG A 87 7.60 0.67 -6.54
C ARG A 87 6.66 1.78 -6.13
N VAL A 88 5.41 1.40 -5.91
CA VAL A 88 4.38 2.23 -5.30
C VAL A 88 3.96 1.55 -4.01
N ASP A 89 3.82 2.34 -2.96
CA ASP A 89 3.40 1.87 -1.65
C ASP A 89 2.24 2.75 -1.17
N VAL A 90 1.07 2.14 -1.08
CA VAL A 90 -0.19 2.83 -0.76
C VAL A 90 -0.97 2.06 0.30
N PRO A 91 -1.90 2.69 1.03
CA PRO A 91 -2.80 1.99 1.93
C PRO A 91 -3.57 0.89 1.20
N TYR A 92 -3.71 -0.27 1.84
CA TYR A 92 -4.54 -1.34 1.29
C TYR A 92 -6.03 -1.04 1.53
N ASP A 93 -6.79 -0.89 0.45
CA ASP A 93 -8.22 -0.55 0.48
C ASP A 93 -9.12 -1.77 0.18
N GLY A 94 -8.59 -2.99 0.35
CA GLY A 94 -9.35 -4.21 0.15
C GLY A 94 -9.48 -4.64 -1.32
N TYR A 95 -10.45 -5.51 -1.56
CA TYR A 95 -10.77 -6.05 -2.88
C TYR A 95 -12.26 -6.33 -3.01
N GLU A 96 -12.74 -6.39 -4.24
CA GLU A 96 -14.09 -6.85 -4.58
C GLU A 96 -14.02 -8.10 -5.46
N VAL A 97 -15.03 -8.96 -5.40
CA VAL A 97 -15.13 -10.11 -6.31
C VAL A 97 -16.03 -9.74 -7.47
N LYS A 98 -15.46 -9.73 -8.68
CA LYS A 98 -16.17 -9.37 -9.92
C LYS A 98 -16.09 -10.51 -10.93
N THR A 99 -17.06 -10.58 -11.83
CA THR A 99 -16.97 -11.41 -13.03
C THR A 99 -16.71 -10.49 -14.21
N ILE A 100 -15.57 -10.66 -14.88
CA ILE A 100 -15.14 -9.79 -15.99
C ILE A 100 -14.75 -10.62 -17.21
N THR A 101 -14.88 -10.03 -18.39
CA THR A 101 -14.22 -10.50 -19.61
C THR A 101 -13.02 -9.57 -19.85
N HIS A 102 -11.81 -10.12 -19.91
CA HIS A 102 -10.60 -9.31 -20.03
C HIS A 102 -9.58 -10.01 -20.93
N PRO A 103 -8.93 -9.30 -21.88
CA PRO A 103 -8.02 -9.92 -22.86
C PRO A 103 -6.93 -10.79 -22.23
N HIS A 104 -6.45 -10.42 -21.04
CA HIS A 104 -5.43 -11.19 -20.31
C HIS A 104 -5.92 -12.57 -19.82
N PHE A 105 -7.24 -12.72 -19.58
CA PHE A 105 -7.84 -13.97 -19.10
C PHE A 105 -8.56 -14.75 -20.21
N GLY A 106 -8.56 -14.21 -21.44
CA GLY A 106 -9.28 -14.75 -22.60
C GLY A 106 -10.71 -14.21 -22.73
N ASP A 107 -11.44 -14.76 -23.70
CA ASP A 107 -12.75 -14.22 -24.12
C ASP A 107 -13.92 -14.70 -23.24
N LYS A 108 -13.66 -15.61 -22.31
CA LYS A 108 -14.67 -16.14 -21.40
C LYS A 108 -14.78 -15.27 -20.14
N PRO A 109 -15.98 -15.03 -19.61
CA PRO A 109 -16.14 -14.40 -18.31
C PRO A 109 -15.43 -15.20 -17.23
N VAL A 110 -14.58 -14.53 -16.44
CA VAL A 110 -13.85 -15.13 -15.32
C VAL A 110 -14.13 -14.37 -14.03
N LYS A 111 -14.11 -15.09 -12.91
CA LYS A 111 -14.22 -14.49 -11.58
C LYS A 111 -12.85 -14.02 -11.10
N VAL A 112 -12.76 -12.77 -10.67
CA VAL A 112 -11.53 -12.10 -10.25
C VAL A 112 -11.71 -11.38 -8.92
N TYR A 113 -10.60 -11.26 -8.18
CA TYR A 113 -10.42 -10.28 -7.14
C TYR A 113 -9.95 -8.97 -7.79
N ALA A 114 -10.80 -7.95 -7.75
CA ALA A 114 -10.48 -6.57 -8.11
C ALA A 114 -9.92 -5.86 -6.88
N ILE A 115 -8.59 -5.83 -6.78
CA ILE A 115 -7.87 -5.19 -5.67
C ILE A 115 -7.83 -3.70 -5.92
N LYS A 116 -8.29 -2.90 -4.95
CA LYS A 116 -8.33 -1.44 -5.08
C LYS A 116 -6.93 -0.84 -4.99
N VAL A 117 -6.64 0.07 -5.91
CA VAL A 117 -5.35 0.76 -6.05
C VAL A 117 -5.62 2.25 -5.97
N ASN A 118 -5.40 2.83 -4.79
CA ASN A 118 -5.58 4.25 -4.53
C ASN A 118 -4.20 4.93 -4.40
N ILE A 119 -3.69 5.48 -5.50
CA ILE A 119 -2.35 6.09 -5.52
C ILE A 119 -2.35 7.53 -4.98
N GLY A 120 -3.51 8.12 -4.73
CA GLY A 120 -3.60 9.50 -4.24
C GLY A 120 -3.09 10.45 -5.31
N THR A 121 -3.89 10.65 -6.36
CA THR A 121 -3.73 11.81 -7.23
C THR A 121 -4.32 13.00 -6.50
N GLU A 122 -3.47 13.87 -5.96
CA GLU A 122 -3.84 15.23 -5.54
C GLU A 122 -4.41 16.04 -6.70
#